data_AF-A0A3R8C7D9-F1
#
_entry.id   AF-A0A3R8C7D9-F1
#
_cell.length_a   1.000
_cell.length_b   1.000
_cell.length_c   1.000
_cell.angle_alpha   90.00
_cell.angle_beta   90.00
_cell.angle_gamma   90.00
#
_symmetry.space_group_name_H-M   'P 1'
#
loop_
_entity.id
_entity.type
_entity.pdbx_description
1 polymer ?
#
loop_
_entity_poly.entity_id
_entity_poly.type
_entity_poly.pdbx_seq_one_letter_code
_entity_poly.pdbx_strand_id
1 'polypeptide(L)'
;MKEEAVDWTIYCRITSGACDTIPALSEVTGYPETVVAASVERLVNYLLITHTNGTIRALGLQEMLTACQIRYSPDMPVVIENGVIKQKNRE
;
A
#
# COMPACT_ATOMS: atom_id res chain seq x y z
N MET A 1 -10.96 -15.05 10.92
CA MET A 1 -11.51 -14.37 9.72
C MET A 1 -10.54 -14.60 8.58
N LYS A 2 -11.02 -14.75 7.34
CA LYS A 2 -10.11 -14.88 6.19
C LYS A 2 -9.37 -13.56 6.01
N GLU A 3 -8.05 -13.59 5.82
CA GLU A 3 -7.23 -12.37 5.73
C GLU A 3 -7.71 -11.44 4.62
N GLU A 4 -8.13 -12.00 3.48
CA GLU A 4 -8.59 -11.25 2.33
C GLU A 4 -9.91 -10.50 2.59
N ALA A 5 -10.75 -11.00 3.50
CA ALA A 5 -11.97 -10.29 3.90
C ALA A 5 -11.64 -9.06 4.78
N VAL A 6 -10.60 -9.18 5.62
CA VAL A 6 -10.07 -8.05 6.40
C VAL A 6 -9.51 -7.00 5.43
N ASP A 7 -8.66 -7.46 4.51
CA ASP A 7 -7.94 -6.61 3.56
C ASP A 7 -8.89 -5.84 2.66
N TRP A 8 -9.92 -6.51 2.14
CA TRP A 8 -10.96 -5.88 1.35
C TRP A 8 -11.69 -4.79 2.14
N THR A 9 -12.10 -5.10 3.38
CA THR A 9 -12.81 -4.15 4.24
C THR A 9 -11.97 -2.90 4.52
N ILE A 10 -10.69 -3.09 4.89
CA ILE A 10 -9.77 -1.99 5.17
C ILE A 10 -9.50 -1.17 3.90
N TYR A 11 -9.24 -1.82 2.77
CA TYR A 11 -9.01 -1.14 1.50
C TYR A 11 -10.20 -0.25 1.12
N CYS A 12 -11.43 -0.73 1.24
CA CYS A 12 -12.63 0.07 0.97
C CYS A 12 -12.68 1.34 1.82
N ARG A 13 -12.34 1.27 3.12
CA ARG A 13 -12.33 2.45 4.01
C ARG A 13 -11.26 3.48 3.64
N ILE A 14 -10.10 3.02 3.21
CA ILE A 14 -9.02 3.90 2.72
C ILE A 14 -9.49 4.58 1.41
N THR A 15 -10.04 3.82 0.47
CA THR A 15 -10.48 4.37 -0.84
C THR A 15 -11.66 5.34 -0.73
N SER A 16 -12.50 5.22 0.29
CA SER A 16 -13.57 6.18 0.53
C SER A 16 -13.08 7.51 1.13
N GLY A 17 -11.77 7.64 1.40
CA GLY A 17 -11.18 8.82 2.04
C GLY A 17 -11.63 9.02 3.49
N ALA A 18 -12.18 7.98 4.12
CA ALA A 18 -12.76 8.10 5.46
C ALA A 18 -11.72 7.97 6.57
N CYS A 19 -10.63 7.25 6.32
CA CYS A 19 -9.56 7.01 7.28
C CYS A 19 -8.21 6.95 6.56
N ASP A 20 -7.21 7.61 7.15
CA ASP A 20 -5.84 7.69 6.63
C ASP A 20 -4.80 7.27 7.68
N THR A 21 -5.21 6.70 8.81
CA THR A 21 -4.30 6.21 9.86
C THR A 21 -4.74 4.86 10.41
N ILE A 22 -3.80 4.09 10.98
CA ILE A 22 -4.09 2.79 11.61
C ILE A 22 -5.11 2.94 12.77
N PRO A 23 -4.98 3.91 13.70
CA PRO A 23 -5.97 4.08 14.77
C PRO A 23 -7.37 4.41 14.24
N ALA A 24 -7.49 5.29 13.25
CA ALA A 24 -8.80 5.62 12.65
C ALA A 24 -9.45 4.41 11.96
N LEU A 25 -8.65 3.60 11.25
CA LEU A 25 -9.13 2.36 10.63
C LEU A 25 -9.57 1.34 11.70
N SER A 26 -8.82 1.21 12.80
CA SER A 26 -9.18 0.36 13.94
C SER A 26 -10.52 0.79 14.54
N GLU A 27 -10.73 2.08 14.75
CA GLU A 27 -11.97 2.64 15.29
C GLU A 27 -13.17 2.38 14.38
N VAL A 28 -13.05 2.66 13.08
CA VAL A 28 -14.18 2.55 12.12
C VAL A 28 -14.52 1.11 11.75
N THR A 29 -13.54 0.21 11.76
CA THR A 29 -13.76 -1.21 11.43
C THR A 29 -14.07 -2.07 12.65
N GLY A 30 -13.70 -1.61 13.84
CA GLY A 30 -13.76 -2.41 15.08
C GLY A 30 -12.70 -3.50 15.16
N TYR A 31 -11.75 -3.57 14.22
CA TYR A 31 -10.64 -4.51 14.28
C TYR A 31 -9.53 -4.01 15.20
N PRO A 32 -8.79 -4.90 15.89
CA PRO A 32 -7.62 -4.50 16.66
C PRO A 32 -6.55 -3.84 15.77
N GLU A 33 -5.83 -2.84 16.30
CA GLU A 33 -4.75 -2.15 15.58
C GLU A 33 -3.69 -3.12 15.02
N THR A 34 -3.40 -4.22 15.70
CA THR A 34 -2.46 -5.26 15.23
C THR A 34 -2.95 -5.96 13.96
N VAL A 35 -4.26 -6.21 13.86
CA VAL A 35 -4.89 -6.80 12.67
C VAL A 35 -4.92 -5.79 11.53
N VAL A 36 -5.20 -4.53 11.84
CA VAL A 36 -5.17 -3.42 10.86
C VAL A 36 -3.76 -3.22 10.32
N ALA A 37 -2.75 -3.17 11.19
CA ALA A 37 -1.35 -3.01 10.80
C ALA A 37 -0.90 -4.13 9.85
N ALA A 38 -1.20 -5.39 10.19
CA ALA A 38 -0.86 -6.54 9.33
C ALA A 38 -1.57 -6.47 7.96
N SER A 39 -2.81 -6.01 7.92
CA SER A 39 -3.54 -5.79 6.67
C SER A 39 -2.94 -4.65 5.84
N VAL A 40 -2.58 -3.54 6.48
CA VAL A 40 -1.91 -2.40 5.83
C VAL A 40 -0.59 -2.84 5.22
N GLU A 41 0.21 -3.65 5.93
CA GLU A 41 1.46 -4.21 5.40
C GLU A 41 1.21 -5.07 4.16
N ARG A 42 0.20 -5.96 4.18
CA ARG A 42 -0.17 -6.76 2.99
C ARG A 42 -0.62 -5.87 1.83
N LEU A 43 -1.47 -4.89 2.07
CA LEU A 43 -1.98 -3.98 1.04
C LEU A 43 -0.88 -3.09 0.43
N VAL A 44 0.11 -2.66 1.23
CA VAL A 44 1.34 -2.00 0.74
C VAL A 44 2.13 -2.99 -0.13
N ASN A 45 2.29 -4.23 0.33
CA ASN A 45 2.98 -5.25 -0.44
C ASN A 45 2.26 -5.60 -1.75
N TYR A 46 0.93 -5.53 -1.80
CA TYR A 46 0.13 -5.68 -3.02
C TYR A 46 0.14 -4.45 -3.91
N LEU A 47 0.85 -3.37 -3.53
CA LEU A 47 0.94 -2.12 -4.28
C LEU A 47 -0.43 -1.47 -4.52
N LEU A 48 -1.34 -1.58 -3.54
CA LEU A 48 -2.67 -0.97 -3.61
C LEU A 48 -2.78 0.33 -2.81
N ILE A 49 -1.97 0.46 -1.76
CA ILE A 49 -1.92 1.63 -0.89
C ILE A 49 -0.46 2.01 -0.62
N THR A 50 -0.24 3.23 -0.13
CA THR A 50 1.02 3.63 0.50
C THR A 50 0.81 3.87 1.98
N HIS A 51 1.82 3.60 2.78
CA HIS A 51 1.87 4.00 4.19
C HIS A 51 3.19 4.72 4.45
N THR A 52 3.13 6.04 4.66
CA THR A 52 4.31 6.90 4.80
C THR A 52 4.08 7.88 5.93
N ASN A 53 5.04 8.01 6.85
CA ASN A 53 4.97 8.93 7.99
C ASN A 53 3.68 8.80 8.82
N GLY A 54 3.13 7.59 8.94
CA GLY A 54 1.88 7.32 9.66
C GLY A 54 0.60 7.61 8.87
N THR A 55 0.71 8.11 7.63
CA THR A 55 -0.44 8.40 6.76
C THR A 55 -0.60 7.32 5.69
N ILE A 56 -1.83 6.89 5.48
CA ILE A 56 -2.24 5.86 4.55
C ILE A 56 -3.07 6.50 3.44
N ARG A 57 -2.77 6.16 2.19
CA ARG A 57 -3.67 6.48 1.06
C ARG A 57 -3.70 5.37 0.03
N ALA A 58 -4.80 5.28 -0.71
CA ALA A 58 -4.89 4.44 -1.90
C ALA A 58 -4.00 4.98 -3.02
N LEU A 59 -3.34 4.07 -3.74
CA LEU A 59 -2.66 4.38 -4.99
C LEU A 59 -3.68 4.57 -6.11
N GLY A 60 -3.43 5.53 -7.00
CA GLY A 60 -4.16 5.65 -8.26
C GLY A 60 -3.75 4.55 -9.24
N LEU A 61 -4.60 4.25 -10.24
CA LEU A 61 -4.33 3.20 -11.23
C LEU A 61 -2.95 3.35 -11.90
N GLN A 62 -2.58 4.57 -12.28
CA GLN A 62 -1.28 4.84 -12.91
C GLN A 62 -0.11 4.54 -11.96
N GLU A 63 -0.27 4.82 -10.67
CA GLU A 63 0.75 4.57 -9.65
C GLU A 63 0.89 3.08 -9.37
N MET A 64 -0.23 2.35 -9.30
CA MET A 64 -0.25 0.89 -9.18
C MET A 64 0.46 0.23 -10.37
N LEU A 65 0.11 0.62 -11.60
CA LEU A 65 0.74 0.09 -12.81
C LEU A 65 2.24 0.39 -12.87
N THR A 66 2.63 1.63 -12.53
CA THR A 66 4.04 2.04 -12.48
C THR A 66 4.81 1.26 -11.41
N ALA A 67 4.26 1.11 -10.20
CA ALA A 67 4.89 0.34 -9.12
C ALA A 67 5.04 -1.14 -9.50
N CYS A 68 4.03 -1.74 -10.14
CA CYS A 68 4.10 -3.10 -10.65
C CYS A 68 5.18 -3.24 -11.72
N GLN A 69 5.26 -2.32 -12.68
CA GLN A 69 6.30 -2.33 -13.70
C GLN A 69 7.70 -2.24 -13.07
N ILE A 70 7.90 -1.33 -12.11
CA ILE A 70 9.19 -1.19 -11.42
C ILE A 70 9.57 -2.46 -10.65
N ARG A 71 8.61 -3.06 -9.92
CA ARG A 71 8.87 -4.24 -9.09
C ARG A 71 9.11 -5.51 -9.91
N TYR A 72 8.35 -5.70 -10.98
CA TYR A 72 8.31 -6.98 -11.71
C TYR A 72 8.91 -6.95 -13.11
N SER A 73 9.39 -5.80 -13.60
CA SER A 73 10.14 -5.73 -14.87
C SER A 73 11.64 -5.81 -14.59
N PRO A 74 12.28 -6.98 -14.77
CA PRO A 74 13.71 -7.15 -14.52
C PRO A 74 14.56 -6.25 -15.41
N ASP A 75 14.12 -6.04 -16.66
CA ASP A 75 14.79 -5.23 -17.67
C ASP A 75 14.60 -3.72 -17.48
N MET A 76 13.85 -3.29 -16.47
CA MET A 76 13.64 -1.88 -16.19
C MET A 76 14.98 -1.22 -15.81
N PRO A 77 15.50 -0.25 -16.60
CA PRO A 77 16.73 0.47 -16.28
C PRO A 77 16.62 1.39 -15.06
N VAL A 78 15.46 1.46 -14.40
CA VAL A 78 15.22 2.34 -13.25
C VAL A 78 14.59 1.58 -12.08
N VAL A 79 14.86 2.05 -10.87
CA VAL A 79 14.20 1.65 -9.63
C VAL A 79 13.70 2.89 -8.89
N ILE A 80 12.64 2.74 -8.11
CA ILE A 80 12.16 3.79 -7.20
C ILE A 80 12.39 3.32 -5.77
N GLU A 81 13.16 4.09 -5.00
CA GLU A 81 13.43 3.85 -3.59
C GLU A 81 13.23 5.14 -2.80
N ASN A 82 12.35 5.12 -1.79
CA ASN A 82 12.05 6.28 -0.94
C ASN A 82 11.67 7.55 -1.73
N GLY A 83 10.96 7.39 -2.85
CA GLY A 83 10.56 8.50 -3.73
C GLY A 83 11.65 9.01 -4.67
N VAL A 84 12.83 8.38 -4.70
CA VAL A 84 13.92 8.73 -5.61
C VAL A 84 13.96 7.73 -6.77
N ILE A 85 13.93 8.25 -8.00
CA ILE A 85 14.17 7.47 -9.22
C ILE A 85 15.68 7.31 -9.39
N LYS A 86 16.17 6.07 -9.38
CA LYS A 86 17.59 5.73 -9.59
C LYS A 86 17.73 4.93 -10.88
N GLN A 87 18.81 5.16 -11.63
CA GLN A 87 19.19 4.30 -12.73
C GLN A 87 19.89 3.05 -12.18
N LYS A 88 19.52 1.85 -12.66
CA LYS A 88 20.31 0.64 -12.42
C LYS A 88 21.62 0.78 -13.21
N ASN A 89 22.76 0.73 -12.53
CA ASN A 89 24.04 0.65 -13.22
C ASN A 89 24.06 -0.64 -14.06
N ARG A 90 24.28 -0.51 -15.38
CA ARG A 90 24.63 -1.66 -16.23
C ARG A 90 26.11 -1.96 -15.99
N GLU A 91 26.43 -3.12 -15.45
CA GLU A 91 27.76 -3.73 -15.62
C GLU A 91 27.99 -4.11 -17.08
#